data_AF-A0A3B9VNJ9-F1
#
_entry.id   AF-A0A3B9VNJ9-F1
#
_cell.length_a   1.000
_cell.length_b   1.000
_cell.length_c   1.000
_cell.angle_alpha   90.00
_cell.angle_beta   90.00
_cell.angle_gamma   90.00
#
_symmetry.space_group_name_H-M   'P 1'
#
loop_
_entity.id
_entity.type
_entity.pdbx_description
1 polymer ?
#
loop_
_entity_poly.entity_id
_entity_poly.type
_entity_poly.pdbx_seq_one_letter_code
_entity_poly.pdbx_strand_id
1 'polypeptide(L)'
;MKPWITVGEAVSPDGTRLELVEHDGEYVIRADDLPLMSTRMHFSEVELARIACKKLKPGAKVMIGGLGLGYTLRSALDLIPEDGKAVQVELVPEVVEWNRGPLASFADHPLDDERTELVQGDVTEVIRNAHNEFDAIMLDVDNG
;
A
#
# COMPACT_ATOMS: atom_id res chain seq x y z
N MET A 1 -30.72 6.39 0.50
CA MET A 1 -29.50 5.77 -0.06
C MET A 1 -28.44 6.85 -0.02
N LYS A 2 -27.31 6.63 0.67
CA LYS A 2 -26.21 7.61 0.68
C LYS A 2 -25.55 7.61 -0.71
N PRO A 3 -25.08 8.76 -1.22
CA PRO A 3 -24.47 8.84 -2.53
C PRO A 3 -23.14 8.07 -2.57
N TRP A 4 -22.70 7.72 -3.77
CA TRP A 4 -21.31 7.36 -4.05
C TRP A 4 -20.64 8.62 -4.58
N ILE A 5 -19.57 9.06 -3.94
CA ILE A 5 -18.89 10.31 -4.28
C ILE A 5 -17.47 9.97 -4.71
N THR A 6 -17.12 10.23 -5.97
CA THR A 6 -15.73 10.17 -6.42
C THR A 6 -14.95 11.30 -5.74
N VAL A 7 -13.96 10.95 -4.93
CA VAL A 7 -13.10 11.88 -4.19
C VAL A 7 -11.71 12.01 -4.81
N GLY A 8 -11.34 11.10 -5.72
CA GLY A 8 -10.08 11.13 -6.44
C GLY A 8 -10.14 10.28 -7.70
N GLU A 9 -9.36 10.66 -8.70
CA GLU A 9 -9.21 9.93 -9.96
C GLU A 9 -7.71 9.86 -10.29
N ALA A 10 -7.30 8.78 -10.94
CA ALA A 10 -5.95 8.59 -11.43
C ALA A 10 -5.95 7.71 -12.67
N VAL A 11 -4.81 7.65 -13.36
CA VAL A 11 -4.59 6.73 -14.49
C VAL A 11 -3.25 6.06 -14.28
N SER A 12 -3.24 4.73 -14.21
CA SER A 12 -2.00 3.96 -14.12
C SER A 12 -1.24 3.98 -15.45
N PRO A 13 0.08 3.69 -15.45
CA PRO A 13 0.88 3.76 -16.67
C PRO A 13 0.41 2.85 -17.83
N ASP A 14 -0.28 1.75 -17.53
CA ASP A 14 -0.88 0.86 -18.53
C ASP A 14 -2.23 1.37 -19.08
N GLY A 15 -2.74 2.48 -18.55
CA GLY A 15 -3.95 3.16 -18.99
C GLY A 15 -5.21 2.82 -18.18
N THR A 16 -5.13 1.94 -17.18
CA THR A 16 -6.27 1.64 -16.31
C THR A 16 -6.68 2.88 -15.52
N ARG A 17 -7.99 3.15 -15.50
CA ARG A 17 -8.56 4.27 -14.74
C ARG A 17 -8.79 3.86 -13.31
N LEU A 18 -8.21 4.59 -12.38
CA LEU A 18 -8.43 4.40 -10.95
C LEU A 18 -9.34 5.50 -10.41
N GLU A 19 -10.29 5.11 -9.56
CA GLU A 19 -11.15 6.06 -8.84
C GLU A 19 -11.15 5.72 -7.36
N LEU A 20 -10.96 6.73 -6.51
CA LEU A 20 -11.25 6.64 -5.10
C LEU A 20 -12.68 7.13 -4.86
N VAL A 21 -13.54 6.25 -4.36
CA VAL A 21 -14.96 6.54 -4.15
C VAL A 21 -15.30 6.42 -2.68
N GLU A 22 -15.91 7.45 -2.12
CA GLU A 22 -16.46 7.48 -0.77
C GLU A 22 -17.94 7.04 -0.79
N HIS A 23 -18.29 6.21 0.19
CA HIS A 23 -19.66 5.83 0.48
C HIS A 23 -19.84 5.52 1.97
N ASP A 24 -20.64 6.33 2.66
CA ASP A 24 -21.01 6.11 4.06
C ASP A 24 -19.81 6.07 5.03
N GLY A 25 -18.82 6.92 4.80
CA GLY A 25 -17.58 6.98 5.57
C GLY A 25 -16.59 5.88 5.24
N GLU A 26 -16.83 5.12 4.17
CA GLU A 26 -15.94 4.07 3.68
C GLU A 26 -15.39 4.45 2.31
N TYR A 27 -14.23 3.89 1.97
CA TYR A 27 -13.60 4.16 0.70
C TYR A 27 -13.40 2.87 -0.09
N VAL A 28 -13.57 2.99 -1.40
CA VAL A 28 -13.36 1.93 -2.39
C VAL A 28 -12.44 2.49 -3.48
N ILE A 29 -11.37 1.77 -3.80
CA ILE A 29 -10.64 2.00 -5.04
C ILE A 29 -11.30 1.15 -6.12
N ARG A 30 -11.62 1.77 -7.26
CA ARG A 30 -12.12 1.09 -8.46
C ARG A 30 -11.08 1.15 -9.56
N ALA A 31 -11.02 0.10 -10.36
CA ALA A 31 -10.24 0.01 -11.58
C ALA A 31 -11.20 -0.24 -12.75
N ASP A 32 -11.24 0.67 -13.73
CA ASP A 32 -12.15 0.61 -14.88
C ASP A 32 -13.61 0.29 -14.47
N ASP A 33 -14.14 1.09 -13.53
CA ASP A 33 -15.48 0.97 -12.91
C ASP A 33 -15.72 -0.29 -12.06
N LEU A 34 -14.77 -1.22 -11.96
CA LEU A 34 -14.86 -2.42 -11.12
C LEU A 34 -14.25 -2.17 -9.73
N PRO A 35 -14.93 -2.54 -8.63
CA PRO A 35 -14.36 -2.43 -7.30
C PRO A 35 -13.15 -3.35 -7.18
N LEU A 36 -12.03 -2.77 -6.77
CA LEU A 36 -10.76 -3.46 -6.58
C LEU A 36 -10.54 -3.81 -5.10
N MET A 37 -10.61 -2.79 -4.24
CA MET A 37 -10.32 -2.91 -2.81
C MET A 37 -11.15 -1.91 -2.00
N SER A 38 -11.33 -2.17 -0.69
CA SER A 38 -12.14 -1.31 0.18
C SER A 38 -11.60 -1.23 1.61
N THR A 39 -11.95 -0.15 2.32
CA THR A 39 -11.58 -0.02 3.74
C THR A 39 -12.19 -1.09 4.66
N ARG A 40 -13.23 -1.80 4.21
CA ARG A 40 -13.94 -2.84 4.99
C ARG A 40 -13.25 -4.20 5.03
N MET A 41 -12.42 -4.52 4.05
CA MET A 41 -11.93 -5.88 3.84
C MET A 41 -10.44 -5.83 3.50
N HIS A 42 -9.60 -6.20 4.47
CA HIS A 42 -8.14 -6.11 4.37
C HIS A 42 -7.41 -7.29 5.05
N PHE A 43 -8.08 -8.45 5.12
CA PHE A 43 -7.52 -9.63 5.81
C PHE A 43 -6.34 -10.24 5.06
N SER A 44 -6.34 -10.19 3.73
CA SER A 44 -5.24 -10.64 2.88
C SER A 44 -3.94 -9.91 3.19
N GLU A 45 -4.03 -8.59 3.36
CA GLU A 45 -2.96 -7.65 3.61
C GLU A 45 -2.32 -7.93 4.98
N VAL A 46 -3.16 -8.13 6.00
CA VAL A 46 -2.72 -8.54 7.34
C VAL A 46 -2.01 -9.89 7.30
N GLU A 47 -2.57 -10.88 6.61
CA GLU A 47 -1.99 -12.22 6.54
C GLU A 47 -0.70 -12.26 5.73
N LEU A 48 -0.62 -11.48 4.64
CA LEU A 48 0.59 -11.32 3.84
C LEU A 48 1.74 -10.79 4.71
N ALA A 49 1.52 -9.69 5.43
CA ALA A 49 2.49 -9.12 6.34
C ALA A 49 2.85 -10.09 7.47
N ARG A 50 1.86 -10.79 8.05
CA ARG A 50 2.07 -11.78 9.12
C ARG A 50 2.99 -12.93 8.68
N ILE A 51 2.84 -13.41 7.44
CA ILE A 51 3.66 -14.49 6.90
C ILE A 51 5.08 -13.98 6.60
N ALA A 52 5.19 -12.83 5.91
CA ALA A 52 6.46 -12.25 5.51
C ALA A 52 7.33 -11.82 6.70
N CYS A 53 6.72 -11.25 7.75
CA CYS A 53 7.44 -10.65 8.87
C CYS A 53 7.75 -11.64 10.02
N LYS A 54 7.29 -12.90 9.94
CA LYS A 54 7.30 -13.86 11.07
C LYS A 54 8.66 -14.09 11.75
N LYS A 55 9.78 -13.92 11.06
CA LYS A 55 11.13 -14.25 11.56
C LYS A 55 12.18 -13.20 11.18
N LEU A 56 11.77 -11.94 11.11
CA LEU A 56 12.69 -10.84 10.83
C LEU A 56 13.67 -10.65 11.99
N LYS A 57 14.90 -10.27 11.64
CA LYS A 57 15.97 -9.97 12.60
C LYS A 57 15.94 -8.47 12.94
N PRO A 58 16.56 -8.06 14.06
CA PRO A 58 16.80 -6.64 14.32
C PRO A 58 17.46 -5.95 13.12
N GLY A 59 17.01 -4.74 12.80
CA GLY A 59 17.46 -3.95 11.66
C GLY A 59 16.95 -4.44 10.31
N ALA A 60 15.94 -5.31 10.28
CA ALA A 60 15.42 -5.85 9.03
C ALA A 60 14.85 -4.76 8.12
N LYS A 61 15.12 -4.90 6.82
CA LYS A 61 14.56 -4.03 5.77
C LYS A 61 13.57 -4.82 4.93
N VAL A 62 12.30 -4.42 4.93
CA VAL A 62 11.25 -5.07 4.14
C VAL A 62 10.82 -4.18 2.99
N MET A 63 10.56 -4.75 1.82
CA MET A 63 10.00 -4.04 0.67
C MET A 63 8.55 -4.46 0.46
N ILE A 64 7.68 -3.49 0.21
CA ILE A 64 6.27 -3.70 -0.14
C ILE A 64 6.03 -3.03 -1.47
N GLY A 65 5.61 -3.79 -2.48
CA GLY A 65 5.18 -3.27 -3.77
C GLY A 65 3.66 -3.12 -3.81
N GLY A 66 3.18 -1.97 -4.26
CA GLY A 66 1.77 -1.59 -4.24
C GLY A 66 1.37 -1.03 -2.88
N LEU A 67 0.75 0.14 -2.87
CA LEU A 67 0.30 0.81 -1.64
C LEU A 67 -1.19 0.55 -1.37
N GLY A 68 -2.04 0.64 -2.38
CA GLY A 68 -3.48 0.49 -2.23
C GLY A 68 -4.04 1.38 -1.11
N LEU A 69 -4.74 0.77 -0.15
CA LEU A 69 -5.23 1.48 1.05
C LEU A 69 -4.19 1.59 2.18
N GLY A 70 -3.01 0.98 2.05
CA GLY A 70 -1.91 1.03 3.03
C GLY A 70 -1.96 -0.02 4.14
N TYR A 71 -2.90 -0.97 4.10
CA TYR A 71 -3.04 -1.99 5.15
C TYR A 71 -1.87 -2.96 5.23
N THR A 72 -1.28 -3.34 4.10
CA THR A 72 -0.08 -4.20 4.09
C THR A 72 1.09 -3.49 4.75
N LEU A 73 1.29 -2.19 4.45
CA LEU A 73 2.32 -1.36 5.08
C LEU A 73 2.10 -1.21 6.59
N ARG A 74 0.90 -0.84 7.03
CA ARG A 74 0.57 -0.75 8.45
C ARG A 74 0.84 -2.07 9.18
N SER A 75 0.34 -3.18 8.61
CA SER A 75 0.52 -4.50 9.19
C SER A 75 1.99 -4.91 9.26
N ALA A 76 2.79 -4.56 8.26
CA ALA A 76 4.23 -4.78 8.27
C ALA A 76 4.90 -3.94 9.37
N LEU A 77 4.58 -2.65 9.47
CA LEU A 77 5.13 -1.74 10.49
C LEU A 77 4.83 -2.21 11.93
N ASP A 78 3.71 -2.91 12.15
CA ASP A 78 3.34 -3.49 13.44
C ASP A 78 4.15 -4.76 13.78
N LEU A 79 4.74 -5.40 12.78
CA LEU A 79 5.41 -6.70 12.89
C LEU A 79 6.93 -6.64 12.71
N ILE A 80 7.45 -5.64 12.00
CA ILE A 80 8.89 -5.43 11.91
C ILE A 80 9.44 -5.00 13.28
N PRO A 81 10.70 -5.38 13.61
CA PRO A 81 11.37 -4.87 14.81
C PRO A 81 11.39 -3.34 14.87
N GLU A 82 11.51 -2.77 16.07
CA GLU A 82 11.51 -1.31 16.29
C GLU A 82 12.61 -0.59 15.49
N ASP A 83 13.76 -1.24 15.27
CA ASP A 83 14.88 -0.73 14.48
C ASP A 83 14.81 -1.10 12.98
N GLY A 84 13.73 -1.74 12.55
CA GLY A 84 13.48 -2.12 11.17
C GLY A 84 13.00 -0.97 10.29
N LYS A 85 13.00 -1.21 8.98
CA LYS A 85 12.54 -0.26 7.95
C LYS A 85 11.60 -0.93 6.96
N ALA A 86 10.58 -0.21 6.53
CA ALA A 86 9.68 -0.59 5.45
C ALA A 86 9.89 0.32 4.25
N VAL A 87 10.27 -0.25 3.11
CA VAL A 87 10.33 0.45 1.82
C VAL A 87 9.03 0.18 1.07
N GLN A 88 8.18 1.19 1.02
CA GLN A 88 6.94 1.16 0.26
C GLN A 88 7.21 1.63 -1.16
N VAL A 89 6.84 0.81 -2.15
CA VAL A 89 6.95 1.15 -3.58
C VAL A 89 5.55 1.34 -4.14
N GLU A 90 5.27 2.50 -4.72
CA GLU A 90 4.00 2.81 -5.36
C GLU A 90 4.24 3.50 -6.71
N LEU A 91 3.54 3.05 -7.73
CA LEU A 91 3.70 3.51 -9.09
C LEU A 91 2.87 4.77 -9.37
N VAL A 92 1.66 4.84 -8.82
CA VAL A 92 0.66 5.87 -9.10
C VAL A 92 0.73 6.99 -8.04
N PRO A 93 1.12 8.22 -8.41
CA PRO A 93 1.21 9.35 -7.47
C PRO A 93 -0.04 9.58 -6.63
N GLU A 94 -1.21 9.47 -7.26
CA GLU A 94 -2.48 9.76 -6.63
C GLU A 94 -2.82 8.77 -5.52
N VAL A 95 -2.39 7.51 -5.64
CA VAL A 95 -2.57 6.50 -4.58
C VAL A 95 -1.79 6.88 -3.33
N VAL A 96 -0.59 7.45 -3.49
CA VAL A 96 0.19 8.02 -2.38
C VAL A 96 -0.56 9.20 -1.74
N GLU A 97 -1.06 10.13 -2.55
CA GLU A 97 -1.78 11.30 -2.05
C GLU A 97 -3.08 10.89 -1.32
N TRP A 98 -3.78 9.87 -1.82
CA TRP A 98 -4.95 9.31 -1.14
C TRP A 98 -4.58 8.69 0.20
N ASN A 99 -3.47 7.96 0.27
CA ASN A 99 -2.97 7.36 1.50
C ASN A 99 -2.53 8.39 2.54
N ARG A 100 -1.97 9.53 2.11
CA ARG A 100 -1.65 10.66 3.01
C ARG A 100 -2.86 11.50 3.38
N GLY A 101 -3.91 11.49 2.57
CA GLY A 101 -5.12 12.27 2.77
C GLY A 101 -6.29 11.40 3.27
N PRO A 102 -7.33 11.20 2.44
CA PRO A 102 -8.60 10.59 2.87
C PRO A 102 -8.46 9.19 3.48
N LEU A 103 -7.45 8.41 3.08
CA LEU A 103 -7.24 7.04 3.56
C LEU A 103 -6.33 6.95 4.80
N ALA A 104 -5.62 8.02 5.16
CA ALA A 104 -4.56 7.97 6.18
C ALA A 104 -5.02 7.35 7.50
N SER A 105 -6.15 7.82 8.02
CA SER A 105 -6.69 7.34 9.30
C SER A 105 -7.19 5.89 9.29
N PHE A 106 -7.44 5.27 8.13
CA PHE A 106 -7.93 3.89 8.05
C PHE A 106 -6.82 2.87 8.28
N ALA A 107 -5.59 3.19 7.89
CA ALA A 107 -4.42 2.36 8.09
C ALA A 107 -3.44 3.00 9.10
N ASP A 108 -3.91 3.89 9.98
CA ASP A 108 -3.11 4.59 11.00
C ASP A 108 -1.82 5.25 10.43
N HIS A 109 -2.01 6.08 9.41
CA HIS A 109 -1.02 6.97 8.80
C HIS A 109 0.32 6.27 8.48
N PRO A 110 0.30 5.17 7.71
CA PRO A 110 1.46 4.30 7.59
C PRO A 110 2.62 4.96 6.81
N LEU A 111 2.32 5.91 5.93
CA LEU A 111 3.33 6.72 5.24
C LEU A 111 4.00 7.79 6.12
N ASP A 112 3.42 8.10 7.29
CA ASP A 112 3.98 9.08 8.23
C ASP A 112 4.83 8.41 9.33
N ASP A 113 4.86 7.08 9.42
CA ASP A 113 5.75 6.33 10.32
C ASP A 113 7.22 6.57 9.90
N GLU A 114 8.08 6.92 10.85
CA GLU A 114 9.51 7.23 10.59
C GLU A 114 10.32 6.02 10.06
N ARG A 115 9.76 4.81 10.19
CA ARG A 115 10.33 3.58 9.63
C ARG A 115 9.95 3.37 8.16
N THR A 116 9.03 4.16 7.62
CA THR A 116 8.62 4.11 6.22
C THR A 116 9.53 4.94 5.33
N GLU A 117 10.02 4.32 4.27
CA GLU A 117 10.67 4.96 3.13
C GLU A 117 9.75 4.77 1.92
N LEU A 118 9.25 5.86 1.34
CA LEU A 118 8.43 5.80 0.14
C LEU A 118 9.30 5.95 -1.10
N VAL A 119 9.21 4.98 -2.00
CA VAL A 119 9.78 5.02 -3.34
C VAL A 119 8.64 5.10 -4.34
N GLN A 120 8.57 6.22 -5.05
CA GLN A 120 7.61 6.35 -6.13
C GLN A 120 8.21 5.83 -7.44
N GLY A 121 7.71 4.71 -7.95
CA GLY A 121 8.26 4.07 -9.14
C GLY A 121 7.80 2.63 -9.35
N ASP A 122 8.39 1.98 -10.35
CA ASP A 122 8.09 0.60 -10.72
C ASP A 122 8.79 -0.38 -9.77
N VAL A 123 8.01 -1.25 -9.14
CA VAL A 123 8.51 -2.29 -8.24
C VAL A 123 9.52 -3.23 -8.91
N THR A 124 9.34 -3.52 -10.20
CA THR A 124 10.24 -4.38 -10.96
C THR A 124 11.62 -3.75 -11.14
N GLU A 125 11.70 -2.42 -11.27
CA GLU A 125 12.95 -1.68 -11.32
C GLU A 125 13.64 -1.67 -9.96
N VAL A 126 12.89 -1.44 -8.88
CA VAL A 126 13.42 -1.49 -7.50
C VAL A 126 14.01 -2.86 -7.20
N ILE A 127 13.28 -3.94 -7.51
CA ILE A 127 13.77 -5.31 -7.30
C ILE A 127 15.01 -5.59 -8.14
N ARG A 128 15.04 -5.15 -9.40
CA ARG A 128 16.18 -5.37 -10.30
C ARG A 128 17.46 -4.69 -9.83
N ASN A 129 17.33 -3.52 -9.21
CA ASN A 129 18.44 -2.72 -8.74
C ASN A 129 18.87 -3.08 -7.30
N ALA A 130 18.02 -3.79 -6.55
CA ALA A 130 18.32 -4.20 -5.18
C ALA A 130 19.31 -5.37 -5.14
N HIS A 131 20.39 -5.21 -4.36
CA HIS A 131 21.42 -6.25 -4.22
C HIS A 131 21.60 -6.66 -2.75
N ASN A 132 20.90 -7.73 -2.32
CA ASN A 132 20.88 -8.22 -0.93
C ASN A 132 20.44 -7.15 0.09
N GLU A 133 19.51 -6.28 -0.30
CA GLU A 133 19.06 -5.15 0.53
C GLU A 133 17.85 -5.47 1.38
N PHE A 134 17.03 -6.45 0.99
CA PHE A 134 15.76 -6.74 1.65
C PHE A 134 15.77 -8.12 2.29
N ASP A 135 15.31 -8.18 3.54
CA ASP A 135 15.08 -9.43 4.29
C ASP A 135 13.76 -10.09 3.91
N ALA A 136 12.79 -9.32 3.42
CA ALA A 136 11.52 -9.79 2.88
C ALA A 136 10.99 -8.85 1.79
N ILE A 137 10.27 -9.42 0.83
CA ILE A 137 9.58 -8.70 -0.24
C ILE A 137 8.12 -9.16 -0.24
N MET A 138 7.19 -8.21 -0.15
CA MET A 138 5.75 -8.41 -0.30
C MET A 138 5.31 -7.72 -1.57
N LEU A 139 4.61 -8.45 -2.45
CA LEU A 139 4.03 -7.90 -3.68
C LEU A 139 2.52 -7.90 -3.52
N ASP A 140 2.00 -6.76 -3.12
CA ASP A 140 0.59 -6.47 -2.98
C ASP A 140 0.18 -5.52 -4.11
N VAL A 141 0.46 -5.98 -5.33
CA VAL A 141 0.20 -5.24 -6.56
C VAL A 141 -1.03 -5.84 -7.22
N ASP A 142 -2.02 -5.00 -7.49
CA ASP A 142 -3.14 -5.37 -8.34
C ASP A 142 -2.76 -5.31 -9.81
N ASN A 143 -3.48 -6.08 -10.63
CA ASN A 143 -3.17 -6.36 -12.04
C ASN A 143 -2.78 -5.10 -12.84
N GLY A 144 -1.47 -4.91 -13.00
CA GLY A 144 -0.78 -4.02 -13.93
C GLY A 144 0.50 -4.70 -14.40
#